data_AF-A0A7L4PLS7-F1
#
_entry.id   AF-A0A7L4PLS7-F1
#
_cell.length_a   1.000
_cell.length_b   1.000
_cell.length_c   1.000
_cell.angle_alpha   90.00
_cell.angle_beta   90.00
_cell.angle_gamma   90.00
#
_symmetry.space_group_name_H-M   'P 1'
#
loop_
_entity.id
_entity.type
_entity.pdbx_description
1 polymer ?
#
loop_
_entity_poly.entity_id
_entity_poly.type
_entity_poly.pdbx_seq_one_letter_code
_entity_poly.pdbx_strand_id
1 'polypeptide(L)' 'RPVDMLIGNTFGKQISRAEDIPLVRVGFPIMDRANTHCFPIVGYAGAARLVEKIGNAFLDRRDRDADDTHFEMIL' A
#
# COMPACT_ATOMS: atom_id res chain seq x y z
N ARG A 1 -10.84 16.63 4.81
CA ARG A 1 -9.66 16.12 5.55
C ARG A 1 -8.90 15.21 4.59
N PRO A 2 -7.59 15.39 4.38
CA PRO A 2 -6.81 14.47 3.56
C PRO A 2 -6.85 13.07 4.17
N VAL A 3 -6.68 12.05 3.32
CA VAL A 3 -6.71 10.63 3.71
C VAL A 3 -5.29 10.09 3.69
N ASP A 4 -4.92 9.28 4.67
CA ASP A 4 -3.54 8.77 4.80
C ASP A 4 -3.21 7.65 3.80
N MET A 5 -4.21 6.91 3.33
CA MET A 5 -4.03 5.78 2.41
C MET A 5 -5.28 5.49 1.58
N LEU A 6 -5.08 5.00 0.35
CA LEU A 6 -6.15 4.55 -0.54
C LEU A 6 -6.10 3.02 -0.71
N ILE A 7 -7.25 2.36 -0.57
CA ILE A 7 -7.42 0.94 -0.91
C ILE A 7 -8.31 0.85 -2.14
N GLY A 8 -7.86 0.16 -3.19
CA GLY A 8 -8.66 0.04 -4.40
C GLY A 8 -8.02 -0.77 -5.51
N ASN A 9 -8.59 -0.63 -6.70
CA ASN A 9 -8.14 -1.32 -7.91
C ASN A 9 -7.15 -0.45 -8.72
N THR A 10 -6.79 -0.91 -9.93
CA THR A 10 -5.80 -0.23 -10.79
C THR A 10 -6.18 1.21 -11.14
N PHE A 11 -7.47 1.53 -11.22
CA PHE A 11 -7.93 2.88 -11.58
C PHE A 11 -7.58 3.92 -10.51
N GLY A 12 -7.48 3.49 -9.24
CA GLY A 12 -7.04 4.33 -8.13
C GLY A 12 -5.61 4.88 -8.29
N LYS A 13 -4.81 4.35 -9.23
CA LYS A 13 -3.46 4.83 -9.53
C LYS A 13 -3.44 6.31 -9.94
N GLN A 14 -4.46 6.79 -10.63
CA GLN A 14 -4.53 8.19 -11.07
C GLN A 14 -4.70 9.13 -9.87
N ILE A 15 -5.59 8.77 -8.94
CA ILE A 15 -5.84 9.53 -7.71
C ILE A 15 -4.61 9.47 -6.80
N SER A 16 -4.02 8.28 -6.62
CA SER A 16 -2.81 8.08 -5.83
C SER A 16 -1.64 8.94 -6.30
N ARG A 17 -1.52 9.16 -7.62
CA ARG A 17 -0.50 10.06 -8.18
C ARG A 17 -0.83 11.54 -8.02
N ALA A 18 -2.11 11.91 -8.15
CA ALA A 18 -2.54 13.31 -8.05
C ALA A 18 -2.47 13.84 -6.61
N GLU A 19 -2.88 13.03 -5.65
CA GLU A 19 -2.96 13.38 -4.23
C GLU A 19 -1.72 12.93 -3.44
N ASP A 20 -0.76 12.27 -4.09
CA ASP A 20 0.42 11.64 -3.48
C ASP A 20 0.06 10.79 -2.25
N ILE A 21 -0.84 9.81 -2.42
CA ILE A 21 -1.31 8.92 -1.35
C ILE A 21 -0.88 7.48 -1.67
N PRO A 22 -0.37 6.69 -0.70
CA PRO A 22 -0.05 5.29 -0.91
C PRO A 22 -1.30 4.47 -1.30
N LEU A 23 -1.17 3.66 -2.36
CA LEU A 23 -2.26 2.83 -2.89
C LEU A 23 -2.01 1.35 -2.63
N VAL A 24 -2.79 0.79 -1.70
CA VAL A 24 -2.84 -0.66 -1.45
C VAL A 24 -3.86 -1.29 -2.39
N ARG A 25 -3.38 -2.13 -3.30
CA ARG A 25 -4.21 -2.74 -4.35
C ARG A 25 -4.93 -3.98 -3.84
N VAL A 26 -6.25 -3.90 -3.74
CA VAL A 26 -7.13 -4.97 -3.26
C VAL A 26 -8.42 -4.97 -4.09
N GLY A 27 -8.89 -6.16 -4.45
CA GLY A 27 -10.10 -6.35 -5.25
C GLY A 27 -9.82 -6.52 -6.73
N PHE A 28 -10.74 -6.05 -7.58
CA PHE A 28 -10.73 -6.26 -9.02
C PHE A 28 -11.04 -4.95 -9.77
N PRO A 29 -10.44 -4.68 -10.95
CA PRO A 29 -9.33 -5.39 -11.61
C PRO A 29 -7.95 -4.85 -11.18
N ILE A 30 -6.99 -5.76 -10.97
CA ILE A 30 -5.56 -5.44 -10.74
C ILE A 30 -4.78 -5.86 -11.98
N MET A 31 -4.47 -4.89 -12.85
CA MET A 31 -3.81 -5.12 -14.14
C MET A 31 -2.34 -4.71 -14.13
N ASP A 32 -1.92 -3.85 -13.20
CA ASP A 32 -0.58 -3.27 -13.15
C ASP A 32 0.41 -4.04 -12.24
N ARG A 33 -0.03 -5.15 -11.64
CA ARG A 33 0.78 -5.99 -10.74
C ARG A 33 0.53 -7.47 -11.00
N ALA A 34 1.58 -8.20 -11.34
CA ALA A 34 1.53 -9.65 -11.56
C ALA A 34 1.25 -10.42 -10.25
N ASN A 35 0.63 -11.59 -10.39
CA ASN A 35 0.44 -12.60 -9.34
C ASN A 35 -0.34 -12.17 -8.08
N THR A 36 -0.94 -10.97 -8.05
CA THR A 36 -1.71 -10.51 -6.88
C THR A 36 -2.91 -11.42 -6.58
N HIS A 37 -3.46 -12.07 -7.60
CA HIS A 37 -4.57 -13.03 -7.51
C HIS A 37 -4.17 -14.40 -6.95
N CYS A 38 -2.89 -14.77 -6.97
CA CYS A 38 -2.42 -16.05 -6.41
C CYS A 38 -2.44 -16.08 -4.89
N PHE A 39 -2.62 -14.93 -4.24
CA PHE A 39 -2.53 -14.82 -2.81
C PHE A 39 -3.87 -14.45 -2.18
N PRO A 40 -4.26 -15.10 -1.09
CA PRO A 40 -5.55 -14.87 -0.47
C PRO A 40 -5.58 -13.50 0.20
N ILE A 41 -6.75 -12.87 0.13
CA ILE A 41 -7.10 -11.66 0.90
C ILE A 41 -8.13 -11.99 2.00
N VAL A 42 -8.79 -13.15 1.88
CA VAL A 42 -9.79 -13.64 2.84
C VAL A 42 -9.19 -14.64 3.84
N GLY A 43 -9.86 -14.80 4.99
CA GLY A 43 -9.41 -15.65 6.09
C GLY A 43 -8.27 -15.06 6.90
N TYR A 44 -7.81 -15.77 7.94
CA TYR A 44 -6.74 -15.27 8.82
C TYR A 44 -5.42 -15.07 8.08
N ALA A 45 -5.08 -15.95 7.14
CA ALA A 45 -3.90 -15.82 6.30
C ALA A 45 -3.98 -14.58 5.39
N GLY A 46 -5.16 -14.29 4.83
CA GLY A 46 -5.38 -13.10 4.01
C GLY A 46 -5.39 -11.81 4.82
N ALA A 47 -5.96 -11.84 6.03
CA ALA A 47 -5.93 -10.71 6.96
C ALA A 47 -4.49 -10.35 7.37
N ALA A 48 -3.67 -11.35 7.74
CA ALA A 48 -2.26 -11.12 8.06
C ALA A 48 -1.50 -10.47 6.90
N ARG A 49 -1.72 -10.95 5.67
CA ARG A 49 -1.13 -10.38 4.46
C ARG A 49 -1.64 -8.97 4.15
N LEU A 50 -2.91 -8.69 4.41
CA LEU A 50 -3.47 -7.36 4.22
C LEU A 50 -2.84 -6.36 5.19
N VAL A 51 -2.68 -6.76 6.46
CA VAL A 51 -2.01 -5.95 7.49
C VAL A 51 -0.56 -5.69 7.10
N GLU A 52 0.17 -6.71 6.63
CA GLU A 52 1.53 -6.57 6.12
C GLU A 52 1.61 -5.55 4.97
N LYS A 53 0.71 -5.64 3.98
CA LYS A 53 0.65 -4.71 2.85
C LYS A 53 0.37 -3.28 3.27
N ILE A 54 -0.50 -3.08 4.25
CA ILE A 54 -0.83 -1.76 4.79
C ILE A 54 0.36 -1.21 5.57
N GLY A 55 0.96 -2.01 6.45
CA GLY A 55 2.13 -1.61 7.24
C GLY A 55 3.31 -1.21 6.35
N ASN A 56 3.66 -2.05 5.37
CA ASN A 56 4.75 -1.75 4.44
C ASN A 56 4.48 -0.48 3.63
N ALA A 57 3.23 -0.23 3.22
CA ALA A 57 2.90 1.01 2.49
C ALA A 57 3.10 2.29 3.33
N PHE A 58 2.89 2.22 4.64
CA PHE A 58 3.16 3.34 5.55
C PHE A 58 4.65 3.49 5.85
N LEU A 59 5.37 2.38 6.05
CA LEU A 59 6.82 2.39 6.26
C LEU A 59 7.54 2.94 5.03
N ASP A 60 7.19 2.47 3.83
CA ASP A 60 7.73 2.98 2.56
C ASP A 60 7.48 4.48 2.37
N ARG A 61 6.36 4.99 2.89
CA ARG A 61 6.08 6.43 2.87
C ARG A 61 6.97 7.17 3.87
N ARG A 62 7.03 6.69 5.12
CA ARG A 62 7.86 7.30 6.16
C ARG A 62 9.33 7.36 5.74
N ASP A 63 9.86 6.29 5.17
CA ASP A 63 11.26 6.23 4.74
C ASP A 63 11.55 7.15 3.55
N ARG A 64 10.55 7.39 2.69
CA ARG A 64 10.66 8.37 1.60
C ARG A 64 10.64 9.81 2.10
N ASP A 65 9.83 10.09 3.11
CA ASP A 65 9.63 11.44 3.66
C ASP A 65 10.66 11.78 4.76
N ALA A 66 11.45 10.81 5.23
CA ALA A 66 12.45 10.99 6.27
C ALA A 66 13.65 11.81 5.78
N ASP A 67 14.09 12.75 6.62
CA ASP A 67 15.38 13.44 6.47
C ASP A 67 16.54 12.49 6.83
N ASP A 68 17.75 12.77 6.35
CA ASP A 68 18.95 11.94 6.59
C ASP A 68 19.20 11.65 8.08
N THR A 69 18.76 12.55 8.95
CA THR A 69 18.86 12.43 10.42
C THR A 69 17.84 11.48 11.05
N HIS A 70 16.70 11.26 10.39
CA HIS A 70 15.59 10.43 10.87
C HIS A 70 15.48 9.10 10.11
N PHE A 71 16.47 8.82 9.24
CA PHE A 71 16.54 7.58 8.51
C PHE A 71 17.06 6.45 9.41
N GLU A 72 16.13 5.62 9.87
CA GLU A 72 16.40 4.53 10.80
C GLU A 72 16.59 3.19 10.06
N MET A 73 17.57 2.39 10.50
CA MET A 73 17.83 1.06 9.92
C MET A 73 16.83 0.00 10.41
N ILE A 74 16.22 0.21 11.59
CA ILE A 74 15.21 -0.67 12.19
C ILE A 74 14.10 0.22 12.70
N LEU A 75 12.85 -0.15 12.38
CA LEU A 75 11.63 0.60 12.64
C LEU A 75 10.69 -0.08 13.62
#